data_AF-A0A0S8JNY3-F1
#
_entry.id   AF-A0A0S8JNY3-F1
#
_cell.length_a   1.000
_cell.length_b   1.000
_cell.length_c   1.000
_cell.angle_alpha   90.00
_cell.angle_beta   90.00
_cell.angle_gamma   90.00
#
_symmetry.space_group_name_H-M   'P 1'
#
loop_
_entity.id
_entity.type
_entity.pdbx_description
1 polymer ?
#
loop_
_entity_poly.entity_id
_entity_poly.type
_entity_poly.pdbx_seq_one_letter_code
_entity_poly.pdbx_strand_id
1 'polypeptide(L)'
;MAYRRFLILVLVVWFAALGVGVYWLQDHEIAKLQYQRPFRDTLNLPLIIDSKGQEVGEEGLPKLGKVMALGYDQMFASILWLRVIQAFGAKLQHVRENPRELHAIENLFWTVTELDPRFIEAYKFGNFILGDEGGNQEAALRLLDRGIVRNYKRTYILPYEAIFICLTDLQDYDRARYYLRQTLRTRDCPPYVKRIENYIDARKGNYEIALERWVRDYLDARFRHETQLYEVTRMQMNNIINEWHLSIIEAAMDRYFERHEDYPARLEQLEEQDVVGKVRQVSGPVLATLLARAEADRVPPNRAVDVIMGATDFPGCIIESNRLPRDLRGEPYLLAETAVVPLQKRPLVVERDRARKQTELALHAIRRRIEGYRKVHGDYPARLEDLPEMQLGSPEELPRKEPIGMPWKYDPKAGKISSYTFPEL
;
A
#
# COMPACT_ATOMS: atom_id res chain seq x y z
N MET A 1 0.07 -69.69 27.56
CA MET A 1 0.96 -68.60 28.03
C MET A 1 2.30 -68.53 27.29
N ALA A 2 2.98 -69.66 27.02
CA ALA A 2 4.29 -69.66 26.36
C ALA A 2 4.30 -68.99 24.98
N TYR A 3 3.30 -69.26 24.12
CA TYR A 3 3.20 -68.68 22.78
C TYR A 3 3.10 -67.15 22.77
N ARG A 4 2.33 -66.57 23.71
CA ARG A 4 2.15 -65.11 23.81
C ARG A 4 3.42 -64.39 24.27
N ARG A 5 4.18 -65.03 25.18
CA ARG A 5 5.50 -64.53 25.61
C ARG A 5 6.53 -64.61 24.49
N PHE A 6 6.51 -65.69 23.70
CA PHE A 6 7.35 -65.83 22.50
C PHE A 6 7.06 -64.73 21.47
N LEU A 7 5.78 -64.46 21.19
CA LEU A 7 5.39 -63.46 20.20
C LEU A 7 5.75 -62.03 20.61
N ILE A 8 5.60 -61.70 21.91
CA ILE A 8 6.08 -60.42 22.47
C ILE A 8 7.60 -60.30 22.34
N LEU A 9 8.32 -61.37 22.64
CA LEU A 9 9.78 -61.37 22.58
C LEU A 9 10.28 -61.23 21.13
N VAL A 10 9.62 -61.87 20.16
CA VAL A 10 9.89 -61.68 18.73
C VAL A 10 9.63 -60.23 18.32
N LEU A 11 8.52 -59.62 18.75
CA LEU A 11 8.21 -58.22 18.47
C LEU A 11 9.23 -57.26 19.05
N VAL A 12 9.66 -57.47 20.30
CA VAL A 12 10.67 -56.64 20.97
C VAL A 12 12.02 -56.77 20.27
N VAL A 13 12.42 -57.98 19.89
CA VAL A 13 13.65 -58.21 19.12
C VAL A 13 13.56 -57.56 17.74
N TRP A 14 12.40 -57.65 17.08
CA TRP A 14 12.17 -56.98 15.79
C TRP A 14 12.27 -55.46 15.91
N PHE A 15 11.63 -54.86 16.91
CA PHE A 15 11.71 -53.41 17.16
C PHE A 15 13.12 -52.96 17.54
N ALA A 16 13.84 -53.76 18.34
CA ALA A 16 15.23 -53.48 18.68
C ALA A 16 16.14 -53.57 17.44
N ALA A 17 15.98 -54.61 16.61
CA ALA A 17 16.73 -54.76 15.37
C ALA A 17 16.42 -53.63 14.37
N LEU A 18 15.17 -53.22 14.27
CA LEU A 18 14.75 -52.09 13.43
C LEU A 18 15.30 -50.78 13.97
N GLY A 19 15.27 -50.57 15.29
CA GLY A 19 15.86 -49.41 15.95
C GLY A 19 17.38 -49.32 15.78
N VAL A 20 18.09 -50.45 15.91
CA VAL A 20 19.54 -50.54 15.66
C VAL A 20 19.85 -50.34 14.18
N GLY A 21 19.04 -50.91 13.28
CA GLY A 21 19.17 -50.71 11.84
C GLY A 21 19.00 -49.25 11.45
N VAL A 22 17.97 -48.57 11.98
CA VAL A 22 17.73 -47.13 11.77
C VAL A 22 18.85 -46.29 12.38
N TYR A 23 19.30 -46.61 13.59
CA TYR A 23 20.43 -45.92 14.25
C TYR A 23 21.72 -46.08 13.43
N TRP A 24 22.01 -47.28 12.96
CA TRP A 24 23.22 -47.55 12.17
C TRP A 24 23.16 -46.88 10.80
N LEU A 25 21.99 -46.89 10.15
CA LEU A 25 21.78 -46.15 8.90
C LEU A 25 21.91 -44.63 9.12
N GLN A 26 21.34 -44.11 10.22
CA GLN A 26 21.49 -42.70 10.59
C GLN A 26 22.94 -42.36 10.89
N ASP A 27 23.63 -43.11 11.74
CA ASP A 27 25.02 -42.83 12.14
C ASP A 27 25.98 -42.91 10.94
N HIS A 28 25.80 -43.91 10.07
CA HIS A 28 26.61 -44.06 8.86
C HIS A 28 26.37 -42.94 7.83
N GLU A 29 25.15 -42.41 7.74
CA GLU A 29 24.84 -41.26 6.88
C GLU A 29 25.17 -39.92 7.55
N ILE A 30 25.05 -39.80 8.88
CA ILE A 30 25.44 -38.61 9.67
C ILE A 30 26.96 -38.43 9.65
N ALA A 31 27.74 -39.51 9.70
CA ALA A 31 29.20 -39.44 9.57
C ALA A 31 29.66 -38.98 8.17
N LYS A 32 28.80 -39.11 7.13
CA LYS A 32 29.02 -38.56 5.79
C LYS A 32 28.61 -37.10 5.67
N LEU A 33 27.90 -36.55 6.66
CA LEU A 33 27.66 -35.12 6.78
C LEU A 33 28.94 -34.43 7.24
N GLN A 34 29.92 -34.31 6.32
CA GLN A 34 30.80 -33.14 6.34
C GLN A 34 29.89 -31.90 6.45
N TYR A 35 30.34 -30.86 7.15
CA TYR A 35 29.64 -29.58 7.38
C TYR A 35 29.38 -28.83 6.05
N GLN A 36 28.65 -29.46 5.13
CA GLN A 36 28.02 -28.84 3.99
C GLN A 36 26.90 -28.00 4.60
N ARG A 37 26.94 -26.69 4.34
CA ARG A 37 25.89 -25.77 4.76
C ARG A 37 24.55 -26.44 4.46
N PRO A 38 23.70 -26.75 5.46
CA PRO A 38 22.46 -27.52 5.28
C PRO A 38 21.43 -26.80 4.40
N PHE A 39 21.78 -25.62 3.88
CA PHE A 39 20.89 -24.64 3.31
C PHE A 39 20.71 -24.76 1.79
N ARG A 40 21.53 -25.53 1.07
CA ARG A 40 21.40 -25.61 -0.40
C ARG A 40 20.31 -26.58 -0.86
N ASP A 41 20.08 -27.67 -0.11
CA ASP A 41 19.24 -28.80 -0.53
C ASP A 41 17.93 -28.96 0.26
N THR A 42 17.62 -28.08 1.21
CA THR A 42 16.39 -28.15 2.03
C THR A 42 15.10 -27.82 1.28
N LEU A 43 15.21 -27.19 0.10
CA LEU A 43 14.10 -27.01 -0.84
C LEU A 43 13.94 -28.19 -1.82
N ASN A 44 14.86 -29.16 -1.81
CA ASN A 44 14.69 -30.41 -2.53
C ASN A 44 13.71 -31.30 -1.74
N LEU A 45 12.44 -30.89 -1.63
CA LEU A 45 11.42 -31.91 -1.80
C LEU A 45 11.67 -32.52 -3.17
N PRO A 46 11.62 -33.85 -3.34
CA PRO A 46 11.78 -34.42 -4.66
C PRO A 46 10.81 -33.66 -5.57
N LEU A 47 11.33 -32.98 -6.60
CA LEU A 47 10.57 -32.77 -7.82
C LEU A 47 10.13 -34.17 -8.16
N ILE A 48 8.88 -34.50 -7.84
CA ILE A 48 8.44 -35.87 -8.01
C ILE A 48 8.33 -36.00 -9.50
N ILE A 49 9.16 -36.85 -10.02
CA ILE A 49 9.22 -37.11 -11.44
C ILE A 49 8.27 -38.28 -11.66
N ASP A 50 7.31 -38.15 -12.58
CA ASP A 50 6.45 -39.26 -12.95
C ASP A 50 7.30 -40.43 -13.47
N SER A 51 6.68 -41.59 -13.69
CA SER A 51 7.39 -42.78 -14.21
C SER A 51 8.06 -42.56 -15.58
N LYS A 52 7.84 -41.41 -16.22
CA LYS A 52 8.37 -41.03 -17.54
C LYS A 52 9.43 -39.93 -17.47
N GLY A 53 9.83 -39.45 -16.30
CA GLY A 53 10.86 -38.43 -16.23
C GLY A 53 10.32 -36.98 -16.23
N GLN A 54 9.01 -36.75 -16.08
CA GLN A 54 8.41 -35.41 -16.07
C GLN A 54 8.03 -34.93 -14.67
N GLU A 55 8.20 -33.63 -14.38
CA GLU A 55 7.75 -33.04 -13.12
C GLU A 55 6.25 -33.28 -12.91
N VAL A 56 5.89 -33.88 -11.78
CA VAL A 56 4.52 -34.11 -11.36
C VAL A 56 3.90 -32.74 -11.10
N GLY A 57 2.91 -32.39 -11.92
CA GLY A 57 2.24 -31.09 -11.85
C GLY A 57 1.60 -30.79 -10.50
N GLU A 58 1.11 -29.55 -10.36
CA GLU A 58 0.58 -28.91 -9.14
C GLU A 58 -0.32 -29.80 -8.25
N GLU A 59 -0.97 -30.83 -8.82
CA GLU A 59 -1.87 -31.73 -8.10
C GLU A 59 -1.21 -32.95 -7.42
N GLY A 60 -0.03 -33.41 -7.83
CA GLY A 60 0.48 -34.71 -7.38
C GLY A 60 1.31 -34.66 -6.09
N LEU A 61 2.06 -33.57 -5.87
CA LEU A 61 2.83 -33.36 -4.63
C LEU A 61 1.92 -33.32 -3.39
N PRO A 62 0.77 -32.61 -3.40
CA PRO A 62 -0.15 -32.60 -2.26
C PRO A 62 -0.78 -33.97 -1.97
N LYS A 63 -1.11 -34.75 -3.01
CA LYS A 63 -1.65 -36.11 -2.87
C LYS A 63 -0.64 -37.05 -2.23
N LEU A 64 0.64 -36.99 -2.64
CA LEU A 64 1.68 -37.78 -1.99
C LEU A 64 1.94 -37.31 -0.56
N GLY A 65 1.91 -36.00 -0.32
CA GLY A 65 2.01 -35.44 1.04
C GLY A 65 1.03 -36.10 2.00
N LYS A 66 -0.24 -36.27 1.59
CA LYS A 66 -1.24 -36.99 2.40
C LYS A 66 -0.89 -38.46 2.64
N VAL A 67 -0.35 -39.15 1.63
CA VAL A 67 0.10 -40.54 1.78
C VAL A 67 1.26 -40.63 2.78
N MET A 68 2.25 -39.74 2.67
CA MET A 68 3.40 -39.70 3.59
C MET A 68 3.03 -39.28 5.00
N ALA A 69 1.99 -38.46 5.16
CA ALA A 69 1.51 -38.07 6.48
C ALA A 69 0.92 -39.24 7.27
N LEU A 70 0.52 -40.34 6.61
CA LEU A 70 -0.07 -41.54 7.25
C LEU A 70 -1.25 -41.20 8.19
N GLY A 71 -2.01 -40.15 7.85
CA GLY A 71 -3.14 -39.64 8.64
C GLY A 71 -2.78 -38.60 9.71
N TYR A 72 -1.50 -38.27 9.91
CA TYR A 72 -1.03 -37.21 10.80
C TYR A 72 -0.80 -35.89 10.05
N ASP A 73 -1.79 -35.47 9.26
CA ASP A 73 -1.67 -34.39 8.28
C ASP A 73 -1.17 -33.08 8.91
N GLN A 74 -1.71 -32.66 10.05
CA GLN A 74 -1.31 -31.42 10.73
C GLN A 74 0.13 -31.45 11.27
N MET A 75 0.55 -32.60 11.80
CA MET A 75 1.92 -32.78 12.28
C MET A 75 2.90 -32.73 11.10
N PHE A 76 2.56 -33.41 10.00
CA PHE A 76 3.39 -33.41 8.81
C PHE A 76 3.44 -32.02 8.14
N ALA A 77 2.31 -31.30 8.10
CA ALA A 77 2.24 -29.90 7.68
C ALA A 77 3.17 -29.01 8.52
N SER A 78 3.20 -29.22 9.84
CA SER A 78 4.06 -28.46 10.76
C SER A 78 5.56 -28.73 10.51
N ILE A 79 5.93 -29.98 10.21
CA ILE A 79 7.31 -30.34 9.85
C ILE A 79 7.72 -29.68 8.54
N LEU A 80 6.85 -29.75 7.51
CA LEU A 80 7.09 -29.10 6.22
C LEU A 80 7.19 -27.59 6.37
N TRP A 81 6.34 -26.98 7.20
CA TRP A 81 6.37 -25.56 7.50
C TRP A 81 7.69 -25.10 8.12
N LEU A 82 8.22 -25.83 9.11
CA LEU A 82 9.52 -25.52 9.70
C LEU A 82 10.63 -25.58 8.66
N ARG A 83 10.57 -26.55 7.72
CA ARG A 83 11.52 -26.63 6.60
C ARG A 83 11.40 -25.43 5.67
N VAL A 84 10.18 -24.98 5.36
CA VAL A 84 9.93 -23.80 4.50
C VAL A 84 10.54 -22.55 5.12
N ILE A 85 10.30 -22.27 6.40
CA ILE A 85 10.87 -21.09 7.07
C ILE A 85 12.41 -21.17 7.11
N GLN A 86 12.97 -22.33 7.44
CA GLN A 86 14.42 -22.51 7.51
C GLN A 86 15.08 -22.36 6.13
N ALA A 87 14.45 -22.89 5.08
CA ALA A 87 14.89 -22.71 3.71
C ALA A 87 14.85 -21.23 3.29
N PHE A 88 13.76 -20.53 3.61
CA PHE A 88 13.63 -19.12 3.32
C PHE A 88 14.70 -18.29 4.01
N GLY A 89 14.92 -18.48 5.32
CA GLY A 89 15.88 -17.70 6.11
C GLY A 89 17.34 -17.82 5.66
N ALA A 90 17.66 -18.74 4.76
CA ALA A 90 19.03 -19.04 4.36
C ALA A 90 19.42 -18.67 2.93
N LYS A 91 18.45 -18.46 2.04
CA LYS A 91 18.66 -18.25 0.59
C LYS A 91 18.20 -16.87 0.10
N LEU A 92 18.05 -15.92 1.02
CA LEU A 92 17.18 -14.75 0.90
C LEU A 92 17.51 -13.71 -0.20
N GLN A 93 18.59 -13.80 -0.97
CA GLN A 93 18.96 -12.68 -1.86
C GLN A 93 18.49 -12.80 -3.32
N HIS A 94 17.99 -13.95 -3.78
CA HIS A 94 17.79 -14.18 -5.22
C HIS A 94 16.58 -15.08 -5.59
N VAL A 95 15.56 -15.25 -4.73
CA VAL A 95 14.40 -16.13 -5.03
C VAL A 95 13.70 -15.72 -6.33
N ARG A 96 13.55 -14.41 -6.55
CA ARG A 96 13.02 -13.84 -7.80
C ARG A 96 13.84 -14.19 -9.05
N GLU A 97 15.15 -14.42 -8.90
CA GLU A 97 16.06 -14.66 -10.02
C GLU A 97 16.04 -16.12 -10.48
N ASN A 98 15.41 -17.01 -9.70
CA ASN A 98 15.36 -18.44 -10.00
C ASN A 98 13.91 -18.97 -10.04
N PRO A 99 13.26 -18.97 -11.23
CA PRO A 99 11.88 -19.44 -11.39
C PRO A 99 11.64 -20.88 -10.91
N ARG A 100 12.66 -21.75 -10.98
CA ARG A 100 12.54 -23.14 -10.51
C ARG A 100 12.43 -23.22 -9.00
N GLU A 101 13.21 -22.41 -8.28
CA GLU A 101 13.12 -22.34 -6.81
C GLU A 101 11.79 -21.73 -6.38
N LEU A 102 11.32 -20.70 -7.08
CA LEU A 102 10.00 -20.11 -6.81
C LEU A 102 8.86 -21.13 -6.99
N HIS A 103 8.89 -21.92 -8.07
CA HIS A 103 7.89 -22.96 -8.30
C HIS A 103 7.96 -24.09 -7.25
N ALA A 104 9.16 -24.49 -6.83
CA ALA A 104 9.33 -25.48 -5.76
C ALA A 104 8.76 -24.97 -4.43
N ILE A 105 8.98 -23.69 -4.11
CA ILE A 105 8.41 -23.02 -2.94
C ILE A 105 6.88 -22.95 -3.02
N GLU A 106 6.33 -22.58 -4.18
CA GLU A 106 4.89 -22.61 -4.42
C GLU A 106 4.34 -24.00 -4.07
N ASN A 107 4.88 -25.06 -4.68
CA ASN A 107 4.45 -26.45 -4.45
C ASN A 107 4.52 -26.89 -2.98
N LEU A 108 5.51 -26.40 -2.22
CA LEU A 108 5.61 -26.58 -0.78
C LEU A 108 4.41 -25.98 -0.03
N PHE A 109 4.08 -24.72 -0.30
CA PHE A 109 2.90 -24.07 0.30
C PHE A 109 1.60 -24.76 -0.11
N TRP A 110 1.48 -25.21 -1.37
CA TRP A 110 0.34 -26.02 -1.81
C TRP A 110 0.18 -27.30 -1.00
N THR A 111 1.30 -27.98 -0.70
CA THR A 111 1.31 -29.22 0.09
C THR A 111 0.98 -28.96 1.56
N VAL A 112 1.61 -27.94 2.18
CA VAL A 112 1.33 -27.55 3.57
C VAL A 112 -0.15 -27.21 3.75
N THR A 113 -0.70 -26.41 2.84
CA THR A 113 -2.12 -26.00 2.88
C THR A 113 -3.10 -27.08 2.43
N GLU A 114 -2.61 -28.17 1.82
CA GLU A 114 -3.38 -29.38 1.59
C GLU A 114 -3.53 -30.23 2.85
N LEU A 115 -2.43 -30.36 3.58
CA LEU A 115 -2.36 -31.14 4.81
C LEU A 115 -3.05 -30.42 5.98
N ASP A 116 -2.85 -29.12 6.12
CA ASP A 116 -3.58 -28.29 7.06
C ASP A 116 -4.22 -27.07 6.38
N PRO A 117 -5.44 -27.24 5.85
CA PRO A 117 -6.22 -26.16 5.25
C PRO A 117 -6.50 -24.97 6.18
N ARG A 118 -6.42 -25.15 7.50
CA ARG A 118 -6.72 -24.11 8.50
C ARG A 118 -5.49 -23.35 8.94
N PHE A 119 -4.32 -23.68 8.40
CA PHE A 119 -3.07 -23.04 8.76
C PHE A 119 -2.90 -21.67 8.09
N ILE A 120 -3.57 -20.65 8.66
CA ILE A 120 -3.63 -19.29 8.11
C ILE A 120 -2.23 -18.68 7.88
N GLU A 121 -1.28 -18.93 8.78
CA GLU A 121 0.07 -18.38 8.65
C GLU A 121 0.84 -18.94 7.44
N ALA A 122 0.56 -20.18 7.02
CA ALA A 122 1.16 -20.72 5.80
C ALA A 122 0.68 -19.97 4.55
N TYR A 123 -0.59 -19.55 4.51
CA TYR A 123 -1.12 -18.74 3.42
C TYR A 123 -0.56 -17.32 3.43
N LYS A 124 -0.51 -16.66 4.60
CA LYS A 124 0.04 -15.30 4.73
C LYS A 124 1.52 -15.24 4.38
N PHE A 125 2.29 -16.19 4.89
CA PHE A 125 3.71 -16.24 4.59
C PHE A 125 3.94 -16.64 3.14
N GLY A 126 3.18 -17.60 2.61
CA GLY A 126 3.24 -17.93 1.18
C GLY A 126 2.89 -16.76 0.27
N ASN A 127 1.92 -15.91 0.66
CA ASN A 127 1.64 -14.65 -0.02
C ASN A 127 2.89 -13.76 -0.09
N PHE A 128 3.49 -13.45 1.05
CA PHE A 128 4.72 -12.65 1.14
C PHE A 128 5.87 -13.23 0.28
N ILE A 129 6.09 -14.55 0.36
CA ILE A 129 7.18 -15.21 -0.37
C ILE A 129 6.94 -15.23 -1.88
N LEU A 130 5.73 -15.59 -2.33
CA LEU A 130 5.45 -15.71 -3.75
C LEU A 130 5.27 -14.35 -4.41
N GLY A 131 4.60 -13.42 -3.72
CA GLY A 131 4.29 -12.08 -4.19
C GLY A 131 5.47 -11.13 -4.03
N ASP A 132 5.77 -10.72 -2.80
CA ASP A 132 6.72 -9.64 -2.53
C ASP A 132 8.17 -10.04 -2.84
N GLU A 133 8.61 -11.20 -2.34
CA GLU A 133 9.98 -11.69 -2.57
C GLU A 133 10.13 -12.36 -3.94
N GLY A 134 9.12 -13.10 -4.39
CA GLY A 134 9.12 -13.86 -5.65
C GLY A 134 8.75 -13.04 -6.88
N GLY A 135 8.10 -11.87 -6.70
CA GLY A 135 7.59 -11.04 -7.78
C GLY A 135 6.40 -11.62 -8.54
N ASN A 136 5.74 -12.66 -8.01
CA ASN A 136 4.63 -13.35 -8.67
C ASN A 136 3.31 -13.19 -7.89
N GLN A 137 2.72 -12.00 -8.04
CA GLN A 137 1.49 -11.62 -7.35
C GLN A 137 0.28 -12.49 -7.70
N GLU A 138 0.22 -13.02 -8.93
CA GLU A 138 -0.85 -13.94 -9.34
C GLU A 138 -0.72 -15.32 -8.66
N ALA A 139 0.51 -15.82 -8.43
CA ALA A 139 0.71 -17.05 -7.65
C ALA A 139 0.30 -16.88 -6.19
N ALA A 140 0.62 -15.73 -5.60
CA ALA A 140 0.19 -15.37 -4.27
C ALA A 140 -1.35 -15.30 -4.16
N LEU A 141 -2.03 -14.66 -5.13
CA LEU A 141 -3.49 -14.62 -5.18
C LEU A 141 -4.13 -16.01 -5.33
N ARG A 142 -3.57 -16.91 -6.16
CA ARG A 142 -4.06 -18.30 -6.27
C ARG A 142 -3.97 -19.04 -4.93
N LEU A 143 -2.87 -18.86 -4.19
CA LEU A 143 -2.71 -19.45 -2.87
C LEU A 143 -3.74 -18.87 -1.87
N LEU A 144 -3.96 -17.56 -1.88
CA LEU A 144 -4.95 -16.90 -1.04
C LEU A 144 -6.39 -17.33 -1.38
N ASP A 145 -6.75 -17.41 -2.67
CA ASP A 145 -8.07 -17.89 -3.14
C ASP A 145 -8.38 -19.29 -2.62
N ARG A 146 -7.40 -20.20 -2.70
CA ARG A 146 -7.49 -21.54 -2.13
C ARG A 146 -7.75 -21.48 -0.62
N GLY A 147 -7.07 -20.59 0.09
CA GLY A 147 -7.26 -20.37 1.52
C GLY A 147 -8.64 -19.77 1.86
N ILE A 148 -9.14 -18.82 1.06
CA ILE A 148 -10.46 -18.20 1.19
C ILE A 148 -11.56 -19.25 1.06
N VAL A 149 -11.45 -20.16 0.08
CA VAL A 149 -12.41 -21.26 -0.10
C VAL A 149 -12.37 -22.23 1.09
N ARG A 150 -11.17 -22.62 1.53
CA ARG A 150 -10.98 -23.61 2.62
C ARG A 150 -11.28 -23.07 4.01
N ASN A 151 -11.24 -21.76 4.18
CA ASN A 151 -11.55 -21.04 5.42
C ASN A 151 -12.75 -20.11 5.25
N TYR A 152 -13.72 -20.51 4.41
CA TYR A 152 -14.87 -19.67 4.06
C TYR A 152 -15.57 -19.10 5.30
N LYS A 153 -15.67 -17.76 5.35
CA LYS A 153 -16.27 -16.97 6.44
C LYS A 153 -15.63 -17.15 7.83
N ARG A 154 -14.51 -17.88 7.94
CA ARG A 154 -13.84 -18.16 9.21
C ARG A 154 -12.88 -17.05 9.63
N THR A 155 -12.23 -16.42 8.67
CA THR A 155 -11.30 -15.32 8.92
C THR A 155 -11.37 -14.30 7.80
N TYR A 156 -11.27 -13.02 8.19
CA TYR A 156 -11.15 -11.90 7.26
C TYR A 156 -9.73 -11.74 6.68
N ILE A 157 -8.72 -12.35 7.31
CA ILE A 157 -7.30 -12.06 7.00
C ILE A 157 -6.96 -12.43 5.56
N LEU A 158 -7.29 -13.64 5.12
CA LEU A 158 -6.93 -14.11 3.77
C LEU A 158 -7.50 -13.24 2.63
N PRO A 159 -8.80 -12.93 2.60
CA PRO A 159 -9.31 -12.02 1.58
C PRO A 159 -8.81 -10.58 1.79
N TYR A 160 -8.47 -10.17 3.01
CA TYR A 160 -7.88 -8.86 3.28
C TYR A 160 -6.46 -8.72 2.72
N GLU A 161 -5.60 -9.74 2.85
CA GLU A 161 -4.28 -9.77 2.21
C GLU A 161 -4.40 -9.65 0.68
N ALA A 162 -5.38 -10.34 0.08
CA ALA A 162 -5.64 -10.27 -1.36
C ALA A 162 -6.07 -8.86 -1.82
N ILE A 163 -6.81 -8.11 -0.99
CA ILE A 163 -7.13 -6.71 -1.27
C ILE A 163 -5.83 -5.90 -1.42
N PHE A 164 -4.87 -6.07 -0.51
CA PHE A 164 -3.64 -5.29 -0.51
C PHE A 164 -2.89 -5.45 -1.83
N ILE A 165 -2.63 -6.69 -2.26
CA ILE A 165 -1.99 -7.01 -3.55
C ILE A 165 -2.70 -6.34 -4.72
N CYS A 166 -4.04 -6.40 -4.75
CA CYS A 166 -4.82 -5.78 -5.81
C CYS A 166 -4.71 -4.25 -5.80
N LEU A 167 -4.59 -3.61 -4.64
CA LEU A 167 -4.52 -2.15 -4.51
C LEU A 167 -3.12 -1.57 -4.72
N THR A 168 -2.06 -2.32 -4.38
CA THR A 168 -0.67 -1.86 -4.45
C THR A 168 0.00 -2.29 -5.74
N ASP A 169 0.09 -3.59 -5.98
CA ASP A 169 0.96 -4.15 -7.02
C ASP A 169 0.26 -4.28 -8.36
N LEU A 170 -1.00 -4.72 -8.34
CA LEU A 170 -1.75 -4.98 -9.57
C LEU A 170 -2.58 -3.78 -10.04
N GLN A 171 -2.90 -2.86 -9.12
CA GLN A 171 -3.85 -1.76 -9.34
C GLN A 171 -5.20 -2.25 -9.94
N ASP A 172 -5.61 -3.46 -9.59
CA ASP A 172 -6.85 -4.09 -10.05
C ASP A 172 -7.97 -3.85 -9.03
N TYR A 173 -8.63 -2.70 -9.20
CA TYR A 173 -9.66 -2.24 -8.28
C TYR A 173 -10.95 -3.09 -8.32
N ASP A 174 -11.20 -3.83 -9.40
CA ASP A 174 -12.35 -4.71 -9.53
C ASP A 174 -12.15 -6.01 -8.75
N ARG A 175 -10.96 -6.62 -8.85
CA ARG A 175 -10.58 -7.74 -7.97
C ARG A 175 -10.49 -7.31 -6.52
N ALA A 176 -9.93 -6.12 -6.22
CA ALA A 176 -9.93 -5.60 -4.86
C ALA A 176 -11.35 -5.49 -4.28
N ARG A 177 -12.32 -5.01 -5.07
CA ARG A 177 -13.74 -4.94 -4.66
C ARG A 177 -14.36 -6.32 -4.45
N TYR A 178 -14.00 -7.31 -5.29
CA TYR A 178 -14.41 -8.70 -5.08
C TYR A 178 -13.92 -9.23 -3.74
N TYR A 179 -12.63 -9.09 -3.42
CA TYR A 179 -12.06 -9.54 -2.15
C TYR A 179 -12.60 -8.77 -0.95
N LEU A 180 -12.84 -7.47 -1.08
CA LEU A 180 -13.51 -6.67 -0.04
C LEU A 180 -14.89 -7.23 0.30
N ARG A 181 -15.69 -7.61 -0.71
CA ARG A 181 -17.00 -8.25 -0.47
C ARG A 181 -16.88 -9.58 0.25
N GLN A 182 -15.83 -10.37 -0.01
CA GLN A 182 -15.59 -11.61 0.73
C GLN A 182 -15.19 -11.32 2.18
N THR A 183 -14.33 -10.32 2.37
CA THR A 183 -13.84 -9.89 3.69
C THR A 183 -15.00 -9.43 4.57
N LEU A 184 -15.90 -8.58 4.07
CA LEU A 184 -17.06 -8.07 4.80
C LEU A 184 -18.12 -9.13 5.17
N ARG A 185 -18.04 -10.34 4.58
CA ARG A 185 -18.95 -11.47 4.90
C ARG A 185 -18.48 -12.30 6.09
N THR A 186 -17.29 -12.02 6.63
CA THR A 186 -16.69 -12.74 7.77
C THR A 186 -17.17 -12.15 9.10
N ARG A 187 -17.26 -12.97 10.15
CA ARG A 187 -17.80 -12.54 11.46
C ARG A 187 -16.83 -11.64 12.23
N ASP A 188 -15.54 -11.77 11.98
CA ASP A 188 -14.43 -11.11 12.69
C ASP A 188 -13.89 -9.89 11.94
N CYS A 189 -14.55 -9.45 10.86
CA CYS A 189 -14.10 -8.32 10.05
C CYS A 189 -14.10 -7.01 10.88
N PRO A 190 -12.93 -6.34 11.02
CA PRO A 190 -12.87 -5.07 11.72
C PRO A 190 -13.69 -3.98 11.00
N PRO A 191 -14.35 -3.06 11.73
CA PRO A 191 -15.21 -2.03 11.12
C PRO A 191 -14.49 -1.13 10.11
N TYR A 192 -13.18 -0.91 10.27
CA TYR A 192 -12.40 -0.05 9.38
C TYR A 192 -12.27 -0.60 7.96
N VAL A 193 -12.38 -1.92 7.76
CA VAL A 193 -12.18 -2.57 6.46
C VAL A 193 -13.20 -2.07 5.43
N LYS A 194 -14.41 -1.74 5.87
CA LYS A 194 -15.46 -1.18 4.98
C LYS A 194 -15.01 0.11 4.29
N ARG A 195 -14.15 0.92 4.93
CA ARG A 195 -13.66 2.19 4.37
C ARG A 195 -12.74 2.01 3.17
N ILE A 196 -12.20 0.81 2.94
CA ILE A 196 -11.44 0.50 1.73
C ILE A 196 -12.31 0.71 0.48
N GLU A 197 -13.63 0.55 0.58
CA GLU A 197 -14.55 0.81 -0.54
C GLU A 197 -14.43 2.25 -1.04
N ASN A 198 -14.18 3.21 -0.14
CA ASN A 198 -14.00 4.62 -0.50
C ASN A 198 -12.72 4.82 -1.31
N TYR A 199 -11.63 4.15 -0.93
CA TYR A 199 -10.37 4.18 -1.67
C TYR A 199 -10.50 3.55 -3.06
N ILE A 200 -11.20 2.40 -3.16
CA ILE A 200 -11.46 1.75 -4.46
C ILE A 200 -12.26 2.68 -5.37
N ASP A 201 -13.31 3.32 -4.85
CA ASP A 201 -14.12 4.24 -5.66
C ASP A 201 -13.32 5.47 -6.11
N ALA A 202 -12.52 6.07 -5.23
CA ALA A 202 -11.62 7.16 -5.57
C ALA A 202 -10.70 6.80 -6.75
N ARG A 203 -10.02 5.65 -6.64
CA ARG A 203 -9.09 5.16 -7.66
C ARG A 203 -9.73 4.83 -9.00
N LYS A 204 -11.02 4.48 -9.00
CA LYS A 204 -11.80 4.27 -10.23
C LYS A 204 -12.37 5.58 -10.82
N GLY A 205 -12.07 6.73 -10.23
CA GLY A 205 -12.61 8.03 -10.64
C GLY A 205 -14.04 8.30 -10.14
N ASN A 206 -14.59 7.43 -9.30
CA ASN A 206 -15.91 7.59 -8.69
C ASN A 206 -15.84 8.50 -7.45
N TYR A 207 -15.24 9.68 -7.62
CA TYR A 207 -14.94 10.62 -6.54
C TYR A 207 -16.18 11.08 -5.78
N GLU A 208 -17.31 11.28 -6.46
CA GLU A 208 -18.57 11.67 -5.85
C GLU A 208 -19.10 10.61 -4.88
N ILE A 209 -19.06 9.34 -5.27
CA ILE A 209 -19.48 8.21 -4.42
C ILE A 209 -18.56 8.09 -3.21
N ALA A 210 -17.24 8.24 -3.42
CA ALA A 210 -16.26 8.23 -2.34
C ALA A 210 -16.50 9.40 -1.37
N LEU A 211 -16.79 10.60 -1.89
CA LEU A 211 -17.11 11.79 -1.09
C LEU A 211 -18.38 11.62 -0.29
N GLU A 212 -19.47 11.13 -0.89
CA GLU A 212 -20.74 10.89 -0.18
C GLU A 212 -20.51 10.02 1.06
N ARG A 213 -19.73 8.93 0.91
CA ARG A 213 -19.43 8.02 2.01
C ARG A 213 -18.55 8.67 3.07
N TRP A 214 -17.54 9.46 2.70
CA TRP A 214 -16.73 10.19 3.68
C TRP A 214 -17.53 11.26 4.44
N VAL A 215 -18.44 11.95 3.76
CA VAL A 215 -19.38 12.90 4.39
C VAL A 215 -20.29 12.17 5.37
N ARG A 216 -20.83 11.01 4.98
CA ARG A 216 -21.66 10.17 5.86
C ARG A 216 -20.89 9.70 7.09
N ASP A 217 -19.70 9.14 6.90
CA ASP A 217 -18.84 8.65 7.98
C ASP A 217 -18.45 9.81 8.93
N TYR A 218 -18.15 11.00 8.39
CA TYR A 218 -17.88 12.21 9.18
C TYR A 218 -19.08 12.62 10.04
N LEU A 219 -20.25 12.73 9.43
CA LEU A 219 -21.47 13.14 10.14
C LEU A 219 -21.88 12.11 11.19
N ASP A 220 -21.76 10.82 10.90
CA ASP A 220 -22.03 9.74 11.86
C ASP A 220 -21.07 9.80 13.05
N ALA A 221 -19.76 9.92 12.80
CA ALA A 221 -18.75 10.04 13.86
C ALA A 221 -18.95 11.30 14.71
N ARG A 222 -19.30 12.42 14.07
CA ARG A 222 -19.61 13.69 14.74
C ARG A 222 -20.86 13.60 15.60
N PHE A 223 -21.93 13.00 15.08
CA PHE A 223 -23.20 12.78 15.78
C PHE A 223 -23.04 11.88 17.01
N ARG A 224 -22.15 10.88 16.94
CA ARG A 224 -21.81 9.98 18.05
C ARG A 224 -20.73 10.50 19.00
N HIS A 225 -20.19 11.68 18.74
CA HIS A 225 -19.09 12.28 19.51
C HIS A 225 -17.80 11.44 19.55
N GLU A 226 -17.49 10.73 18.46
CA GLU A 226 -16.28 9.92 18.31
C GLU A 226 -15.11 10.79 17.83
N THR A 227 -14.44 11.51 18.75
CA THR A 227 -13.48 12.57 18.40
C THR A 227 -12.39 12.16 17.43
N GLN A 228 -11.73 11.02 17.69
CA GLN A 228 -10.66 10.54 16.83
C GLN A 228 -11.18 10.16 15.43
N LEU A 229 -12.37 9.58 15.36
CA LEU A 229 -12.93 9.12 14.10
C LEU A 229 -13.35 10.29 13.22
N TYR A 230 -14.02 11.31 13.78
CA TYR A 230 -14.46 12.43 12.96
C TYR A 230 -13.27 13.22 12.38
N GLU A 231 -12.17 13.39 13.13
CA GLU A 231 -10.94 14.06 12.63
C GLU A 231 -10.33 13.28 11.45
N VAL A 232 -10.25 11.95 11.56
CA VAL A 232 -9.77 11.09 10.47
C VAL A 232 -10.69 11.18 9.25
N THR A 233 -12.00 11.08 9.43
CA THR A 233 -12.96 11.17 8.31
C THR A 233 -12.96 12.55 7.66
N ARG A 234 -12.73 13.62 8.44
CA ARG A 234 -12.60 14.99 7.91
C ARG A 234 -11.36 15.13 7.05
N MET A 235 -10.24 14.58 7.50
CA MET A 235 -9.00 14.54 6.71
C MET A 235 -9.22 13.77 5.41
N GLN A 236 -9.85 12.59 5.46
CA GLN A 236 -10.11 11.78 4.27
C GLN A 236 -11.10 12.43 3.30
N MET A 237 -12.13 13.11 3.82
CA MET A 237 -13.05 13.94 3.03
C MET A 237 -12.29 15.06 2.30
N ASN A 238 -11.35 15.73 2.97
CA ASN A 238 -10.54 16.76 2.33
C ASN A 238 -9.62 16.18 1.25
N ASN A 239 -8.99 15.04 1.53
CA ASN A 239 -8.12 14.35 0.59
C ASN A 239 -8.86 13.94 -0.69
N ILE A 240 -10.06 13.35 -0.57
CA ILE A 240 -10.82 12.92 -1.75
C ILE A 240 -11.28 14.09 -2.61
N ILE A 241 -11.63 15.23 -2.00
CA ILE A 241 -11.99 16.44 -2.74
C ILE A 241 -10.78 16.96 -3.50
N ASN A 242 -9.61 17.01 -2.85
CA ASN A 242 -8.38 17.43 -3.49
C ASN A 242 -7.97 16.47 -4.63
N GLU A 243 -8.03 15.16 -4.43
CA GLU A 243 -7.77 14.17 -5.50
C GLU A 243 -8.71 14.35 -6.69
N TRP A 244 -10.02 14.57 -6.43
CA TRP A 244 -10.99 14.85 -7.49
C TRP A 244 -10.63 16.14 -8.25
N HIS A 245 -10.40 17.23 -7.53
CA HIS A 245 -10.04 18.51 -8.14
C HIS A 245 -8.73 18.44 -8.93
N LEU A 246 -7.70 17.78 -8.40
CA LEU A 246 -6.45 17.56 -9.11
C LEU A 246 -6.66 16.75 -10.39
N SER A 247 -7.48 15.70 -10.36
CA SER A 247 -7.79 14.91 -11.56
C SER A 247 -8.44 15.73 -12.68
N ILE A 248 -9.26 16.74 -12.32
CA ILE A 248 -9.85 17.69 -13.28
C ILE A 248 -8.78 18.58 -13.90
N ILE A 249 -7.91 19.15 -13.05
CA ILE A 249 -6.83 20.06 -13.50
C ILE A 249 -5.84 19.30 -14.38
N GLU A 250 -5.43 18.11 -13.97
CA GLU A 250 -4.52 17.25 -14.71
C GLU A 250 -5.09 16.87 -16.07
N ALA A 251 -6.36 16.46 -16.14
CA ALA A 251 -7.01 16.17 -17.41
C ALA A 251 -7.12 17.41 -18.32
N ALA A 252 -7.31 18.60 -17.76
CA ALA A 252 -7.28 19.84 -18.52
C ALA A 252 -5.87 20.20 -19.02
N MET A 253 -4.84 19.94 -18.21
CA MET A 253 -3.44 20.09 -18.61
C MET A 253 -3.06 19.12 -19.73
N ASP A 254 -3.53 17.88 -19.68
CA ASP A 254 -3.28 16.89 -20.73
C ASP A 254 -3.92 17.35 -22.05
N ARG A 255 -5.17 17.83 -22.02
CA ARG A 255 -5.82 18.44 -23.20
C ARG A 255 -5.11 19.70 -23.71
N TYR A 256 -4.53 20.50 -22.81
CA TYR A 256 -3.72 21.65 -23.19
C TYR A 256 -2.43 21.20 -23.91
N PHE A 257 -1.75 20.20 -23.37
CA PHE A 257 -0.53 19.61 -23.92
C PHE A 257 -0.78 18.99 -25.29
N GLU A 258 -1.88 18.24 -25.46
CA GLU A 258 -2.29 17.68 -26.77
C GLU A 258 -2.47 18.76 -27.85
N ARG A 259 -2.87 19.98 -27.46
CA ARG A 259 -3.10 21.10 -28.38
C ARG A 259 -1.85 21.93 -28.67
N HIS A 260 -0.95 22.08 -27.69
CA HIS A 260 0.18 23.03 -27.76
C HIS A 260 1.55 22.36 -27.75
N GLU A 261 1.61 21.05 -27.53
CA GLU A 261 2.84 20.25 -27.32
C GLU A 261 3.73 20.76 -26.16
N ASP A 262 3.17 21.60 -25.29
CA ASP A 262 3.81 22.12 -24.09
C ASP A 262 2.78 22.32 -22.97
N TYR A 263 3.23 22.37 -21.72
CA TYR A 263 2.39 22.58 -20.55
C TYR A 263 2.09 24.08 -20.33
N PRO A 264 0.97 24.42 -19.69
CA PRO A 264 0.68 25.82 -19.39
C PRO A 264 1.73 26.41 -18.43
N ALA A 265 2.11 27.66 -18.66
CA ALA A 265 2.96 28.43 -17.74
C ALA A 265 2.19 28.88 -16.48
N ARG A 266 0.86 29.02 -16.60
CA ARG A 266 -0.06 29.35 -15.49
C ARG A 266 -1.41 28.66 -15.67
N LEU A 267 -2.06 28.25 -14.58
CA LEU A 267 -3.31 27.48 -14.65
C LEU A 267 -4.44 28.24 -15.35
N GLU A 268 -4.47 29.57 -15.28
CA GLU A 268 -5.52 30.39 -15.92
C GLU A 268 -5.57 30.20 -17.45
N GLN A 269 -4.45 29.80 -18.08
CA GLN A 269 -4.41 29.48 -19.50
C GLN A 269 -5.34 28.32 -19.86
N LEU A 270 -5.61 27.41 -18.92
CA LEU A 270 -6.53 26.29 -19.14
C LEU A 270 -7.97 26.78 -19.32
N GLU A 271 -8.37 27.83 -18.60
CA GLU A 271 -9.68 28.45 -18.76
C GLU A 271 -9.75 29.34 -20.00
N GLU A 272 -8.69 30.13 -20.25
CA GLU A 272 -8.58 31.03 -21.41
C GLU A 272 -8.68 30.27 -22.73
N GLN A 273 -8.19 29.03 -22.79
CA GLN A 273 -8.22 28.16 -23.96
C GLN A 273 -9.42 27.19 -23.99
N ASP A 274 -10.34 27.34 -23.03
CA ASP A 274 -11.54 26.49 -22.88
C ASP A 274 -11.23 24.98 -22.88
N VAL A 275 -10.08 24.59 -22.31
CA VAL A 275 -9.68 23.17 -22.22
C VAL A 275 -10.22 22.49 -20.96
N VAL A 276 -10.80 23.23 -20.01
CA VAL A 276 -11.45 22.63 -18.83
C VAL A 276 -12.74 21.91 -19.22
N GLY A 277 -13.56 22.52 -20.08
CA GLY A 277 -14.88 22.00 -20.45
C GLY A 277 -15.85 21.96 -19.27
N LYS A 278 -17.05 21.39 -19.49
CA LYS A 278 -18.08 21.27 -18.45
C LYS A 278 -17.74 20.12 -17.50
N VAL A 279 -17.41 20.45 -16.25
CA VAL A 279 -17.02 19.49 -15.22
C VAL A 279 -17.88 19.61 -13.97
N ARG A 280 -18.05 18.50 -13.25
CA ARG A 280 -18.62 18.49 -11.90
C ARG A 280 -17.49 18.60 -10.90
N GLN A 281 -17.63 19.50 -9.93
CA GLN A 281 -16.61 19.78 -8.93
C GLN A 281 -17.24 20.19 -7.60
N VAL A 282 -16.50 20.02 -6.52
CA VAL A 282 -16.93 20.45 -5.19
C VAL A 282 -16.63 21.94 -4.98
N SER A 283 -17.62 22.70 -4.50
CA SER A 283 -17.42 24.04 -3.97
C SER A 283 -17.08 23.96 -2.48
N GLY A 284 -15.81 24.17 -2.13
CA GLY A 284 -15.32 24.16 -0.75
C GLY A 284 -16.09 25.10 0.20
N PRO A 285 -16.30 26.39 -0.16
CA PRO A 285 -17.07 27.32 0.68
C PRO A 285 -18.52 26.89 0.91
N VAL A 286 -19.18 26.31 -0.10
CA VAL A 286 -20.55 25.79 0.02
C VAL A 286 -20.56 24.56 0.93
N LEU A 287 -19.64 23.62 0.73
CA LEU A 287 -19.49 22.44 1.59
C LEU A 287 -19.30 22.83 3.06
N ALA A 288 -18.39 23.77 3.35
CA ALA A 288 -18.13 24.24 4.70
C ALA A 288 -19.38 24.85 5.35
N THR A 289 -20.15 25.64 4.58
CA THR A 289 -21.39 26.25 5.05
C THR A 289 -22.46 25.20 5.36
N LEU A 290 -22.63 24.21 4.47
CA LEU A 290 -23.62 23.14 4.65
C LEU A 290 -23.28 22.23 5.83
N LEU A 291 -21.99 21.90 6.01
CA LEU A 291 -21.51 21.14 7.18
C LEU A 291 -21.76 21.89 8.48
N ALA A 292 -21.38 23.18 8.54
CA ALA A 292 -21.58 24.01 9.73
C ALA A 292 -23.06 24.11 10.11
N ARG A 293 -23.93 24.25 9.11
CA ARG A 293 -25.39 24.27 9.31
C ARG A 293 -25.92 22.92 9.82
N ALA A 294 -25.52 21.82 9.20
CA ALA A 294 -25.94 20.48 9.62
C ALA A 294 -25.55 20.19 11.09
N GLU A 295 -24.38 20.67 11.51
CA GLU A 295 -23.91 20.58 12.90
C GLU A 295 -24.74 21.46 13.86
N ALA A 296 -25.00 22.72 13.49
CA ALA A 296 -25.77 23.65 14.32
C ALA A 296 -27.22 23.16 14.52
N ASP A 297 -27.84 22.68 13.44
CA ASP A 297 -29.23 22.23 13.42
C ASP A 297 -29.41 20.79 13.95
N ARG A 298 -28.30 20.09 14.27
CA ARG A 298 -28.26 18.68 14.71
C ARG A 298 -29.06 17.75 13.78
N VAL A 299 -28.93 17.97 12.48
CA VAL A 299 -29.66 17.19 11.46
C VAL A 299 -29.19 15.73 11.51
N PRO A 300 -30.10 14.73 11.48
CA PRO A 300 -29.70 13.33 11.40
C PRO A 300 -28.78 13.08 10.19
N PRO A 301 -27.69 12.30 10.33
CA PRO A 301 -26.67 12.14 9.28
C PRO A 301 -27.23 11.83 7.90
N ASN A 302 -28.20 10.91 7.79
CA ASN A 302 -28.79 10.55 6.49
C ASN A 302 -29.42 11.75 5.76
N ARG A 303 -30.15 12.62 6.46
CA ARG A 303 -30.75 13.82 5.85
C ARG A 303 -29.70 14.88 5.55
N ALA A 304 -28.69 15.01 6.40
CA ALA A 304 -27.61 15.97 6.21
C ALA A 304 -26.78 15.63 4.96
N VAL A 305 -26.49 14.33 4.72
CA VAL A 305 -25.79 13.88 3.51
C VAL A 305 -26.54 14.29 2.25
N ASP A 306 -27.85 14.05 2.16
CA ASP A 306 -28.66 14.39 0.98
C ASP A 306 -28.62 15.89 0.67
N VAL A 307 -28.67 16.72 1.72
CA VAL A 307 -28.58 18.19 1.57
C VAL A 307 -27.16 18.62 1.18
N ILE A 308 -26.12 18.03 1.78
CA ILE A 308 -24.72 18.39 1.52
C ILE A 308 -24.31 17.99 0.11
N MET A 309 -24.61 16.77 -0.30
CA MET A 309 -24.24 16.25 -1.62
C MET A 309 -25.11 16.84 -2.72
N GLY A 310 -26.33 17.23 -2.38
CA GLY A 310 -27.34 17.73 -3.29
C GLY A 310 -28.28 16.60 -3.71
N ALA A 311 -29.58 16.82 -3.50
CA ALA A 311 -30.64 15.97 -4.03
C ALA A 311 -31.30 16.68 -5.23
N THR A 312 -32.19 15.99 -5.94
CA THR A 312 -32.89 16.52 -7.14
C THR A 312 -33.50 17.90 -6.92
N ASP A 313 -33.88 18.23 -5.68
CA ASP A 313 -34.56 19.48 -5.32
C ASP A 313 -33.67 20.55 -4.64
N PHE A 314 -32.41 20.23 -4.31
CA PHE A 314 -31.52 21.16 -3.59
C PHE A 314 -30.09 21.15 -4.15
N PRO A 315 -29.56 22.30 -4.58
CA PRO A 315 -28.16 22.38 -4.99
C PRO A 315 -27.26 22.15 -3.77
N GLY A 316 -26.50 21.06 -3.80
CA GLY A 316 -25.53 20.71 -2.77
C GLY A 316 -24.18 21.39 -2.98
N CYS A 317 -23.12 20.80 -2.44
CA CYS A 317 -21.75 21.27 -2.62
C CYS A 317 -21.17 20.93 -3.99
N ILE A 318 -21.75 19.98 -4.72
CA ILE A 318 -21.31 19.61 -6.07
C ILE A 318 -21.97 20.54 -7.08
N ILE A 319 -21.15 21.26 -7.83
CA ILE A 319 -21.57 22.22 -8.85
C ILE A 319 -21.10 21.77 -10.23
N GLU A 320 -21.86 22.13 -11.26
CA GLU A 320 -21.39 22.10 -12.64
C GLU A 320 -20.72 23.43 -12.98
N SER A 321 -19.54 23.38 -13.59
CA SER A 321 -18.77 24.57 -13.91
C SER A 321 -17.82 24.32 -15.07
N ASN A 322 -17.50 25.39 -15.81
CA ASN A 322 -16.46 25.39 -16.85
C ASN A 322 -15.15 26.05 -16.36
N ARG A 323 -15.04 26.28 -15.05
CA ARG A 323 -13.88 26.87 -14.38
C ARG A 323 -13.05 25.80 -13.71
N LEU A 324 -11.77 26.08 -13.51
CA LEU A 324 -10.90 25.23 -12.71
C LEU A 324 -11.42 25.12 -11.28
N PRO A 325 -11.27 23.94 -10.66
CA PRO A 325 -11.56 23.80 -9.26
C PRO A 325 -10.65 24.66 -8.40
N ARG A 326 -11.22 25.09 -7.28
CA ARG A 326 -10.55 25.81 -6.21
C ARG A 326 -10.45 24.89 -5.01
N ASP A 327 -9.44 25.12 -4.19
CA ASP A 327 -9.28 24.34 -2.96
C ASP A 327 -10.48 24.51 -2.01
N LEU A 328 -10.44 23.78 -0.89
CA LEU A 328 -11.51 23.80 0.10
C LEU A 328 -11.79 25.19 0.71
N ARG A 329 -10.85 26.13 0.59
CA ARG A 329 -10.97 27.51 1.07
C ARG A 329 -11.43 28.47 -0.02
N GLY A 330 -11.52 28.01 -1.27
CA GLY A 330 -11.82 28.84 -2.44
C GLY A 330 -10.58 29.48 -3.07
N GLU A 331 -9.37 29.06 -2.68
CA GLU A 331 -8.12 29.55 -3.26
C GLU A 331 -7.77 28.78 -4.55
N PRO A 332 -7.09 29.43 -5.50
CA PRO A 332 -6.61 28.75 -6.70
C PRO A 332 -5.46 27.79 -6.36
N TYR A 333 -5.36 26.70 -7.11
CA TYR A 333 -4.17 25.85 -7.15
C TYR A 333 -2.99 26.58 -7.80
N LEU A 334 -1.77 26.09 -7.56
CA LEU A 334 -0.54 26.63 -8.12
C LEU A 334 0.21 25.57 -8.94
N LEU A 335 0.96 26.02 -9.96
CA LEU A 335 1.96 25.18 -10.63
C LEU A 335 3.30 25.29 -9.90
N ALA A 336 3.94 24.14 -9.70
CA ALA A 336 5.27 24.00 -9.13
C ALA A 336 6.21 23.30 -10.14
N GLU A 337 7.48 23.71 -10.17
CA GLU A 337 8.50 23.01 -10.96
C GLU A 337 8.73 21.58 -10.45
N THR A 338 8.88 20.63 -11.39
CA THR A 338 9.28 19.25 -11.05
C THR A 338 10.79 19.12 -10.87
N ALA A 339 11.20 18.44 -9.79
CA ALA A 339 12.60 18.29 -9.41
C ALA A 339 13.35 17.17 -10.15
N VAL A 340 12.70 16.39 -11.04
CA VAL A 340 13.25 15.15 -11.59
C VAL A 340 13.28 15.18 -13.14
N VAL A 341 14.50 15.07 -13.67
CA VAL A 341 15.06 14.72 -15.01
C VAL A 341 14.11 14.28 -16.17
N PRO A 342 14.54 14.32 -17.46
CA PRO A 342 14.19 15.31 -18.48
C PRO A 342 13.22 14.78 -19.57
N LEU A 343 12.46 13.70 -19.33
CA LEU A 343 11.69 13.06 -20.41
C LEU A 343 10.34 13.73 -20.72
N GLN A 344 9.82 14.55 -19.80
CA GLN A 344 8.82 15.61 -20.04
C GLN A 344 8.63 16.35 -18.70
N LYS A 345 8.94 17.65 -18.63
CA LYS A 345 8.76 18.46 -17.42
C LYS A 345 7.28 18.78 -17.19
N ARG A 346 6.45 17.79 -16.83
CA ARG A 346 5.08 18.05 -16.39
C ARG A 346 5.14 18.89 -15.11
N PRO A 347 4.55 20.10 -15.03
CA PRO A 347 4.54 20.85 -13.79
C PRO A 347 3.62 20.16 -12.78
N LEU A 348 3.96 20.26 -11.50
CA LEU A 348 3.15 19.69 -10.42
C LEU A 348 2.09 20.69 -10.00
N VAL A 349 0.84 20.23 -9.83
CA VAL A 349 -0.23 21.06 -9.27
C VAL A 349 -0.24 20.91 -7.76
N VAL A 350 -0.17 22.03 -7.03
CA VAL A 350 -0.13 22.06 -5.56
C VAL A 350 -1.19 22.99 -4.98
N GLU A 351 -1.74 22.61 -3.82
CA GLU A 351 -2.60 23.49 -3.03
C GLU A 351 -1.82 24.72 -2.55
N ARG A 352 -2.43 25.91 -2.67
CA ARG A 352 -1.81 27.17 -2.27
C ARG A 352 -1.45 27.22 -0.78
N ASP A 353 -2.32 26.70 0.11
CA ASP A 353 -2.02 26.65 1.54
C ASP A 353 -0.86 25.71 1.87
N ARG A 354 -0.78 24.56 1.19
CA ARG A 354 0.32 23.61 1.36
C ARG A 354 1.64 24.22 0.90
N ALA A 355 1.63 24.85 -0.28
CA ALA A 355 2.79 25.58 -0.79
C ALA A 355 3.21 26.71 0.17
N ARG A 356 2.25 27.49 0.70
CA ARG A 356 2.51 28.56 1.68
C ARG A 356 3.20 28.04 2.94
N LYS A 357 2.68 26.97 3.54
CA LYS A 357 3.27 26.33 4.74
C LYS A 357 4.68 25.81 4.48
N GLN A 358 4.91 25.17 3.34
CA GLN A 358 6.24 24.71 2.95
C GLN A 358 7.21 25.89 2.76
N THR A 359 6.75 26.99 2.14
CA THR A 359 7.55 28.20 1.96
C THR A 359 7.88 28.86 3.30
N GLU A 360 6.93 28.92 4.24
CA GLU A 360 7.14 29.46 5.58
C GLU A 360 8.18 28.63 6.35
N LEU A 361 8.09 27.30 6.33
CA LEU A 361 9.08 26.41 6.93
C LEU A 361 10.47 26.60 6.31
N ALA A 362 10.55 26.70 4.98
CA ALA A 362 11.79 26.96 4.27
C ALA A 362 12.40 28.33 4.63
N LEU A 363 11.58 29.39 4.69
CA LEU A 363 12.01 30.72 5.13
C LEU A 363 12.55 30.68 6.56
N HIS A 364 11.88 30.00 7.48
CA HIS A 364 12.37 29.83 8.85
C HIS A 364 13.71 29.09 8.90
N ALA A 365 13.90 28.05 8.09
CA ALA A 365 15.17 27.34 8.00
C ALA A 365 16.29 28.25 7.45
N ILE A 366 16.04 28.98 6.37
CA ILE A 366 17.03 29.86 5.74
C ILE A 366 17.37 31.05 6.64
N ARG A 367 16.36 31.71 7.25
CA ARG A 367 16.57 32.82 8.20
C ARG A 367 17.45 32.41 9.38
N ARG A 368 17.23 31.22 9.96
CA ARG A 368 18.09 30.67 11.02
C ARG A 368 19.54 30.50 10.56
N ARG A 369 19.76 30.07 9.32
CA ARG A 369 21.10 29.86 8.75
C ARG A 369 21.82 31.17 8.42
N ILE A 370 21.11 32.16 7.85
CA ILE A 370 21.64 33.51 7.62
C ILE A 370 22.14 34.13 8.94
N GLU A 371 21.33 34.02 10.00
CA GLU A 371 21.73 34.55 11.31
C GLU A 371 22.90 33.76 11.92
N GLY A 372 22.95 32.44 11.71
CA GLY A 372 24.10 31.61 12.07
C GLY A 372 25.38 32.03 11.35
N TYR A 373 25.31 32.25 10.04
CA TYR A 373 26.43 32.74 9.22
C TYR A 373 26.94 34.09 9.74
N ARG A 374 26.04 35.05 9.97
CA ARG A 374 26.40 36.36 10.51
C ARG A 374 27.12 36.28 11.85
N LYS A 375 26.69 35.39 12.75
CA LYS A 375 27.36 35.21 14.06
C LYS A 375 28.79 34.71 13.93
N VAL A 376 29.11 33.94 12.89
CA VAL A 376 30.45 33.38 12.66
C VAL A 376 31.33 34.35 11.87
N HIS A 377 30.79 34.99 10.85
CA HIS A 377 31.54 35.81 9.89
C HIS A 377 31.48 37.32 10.15
N GLY A 378 30.61 37.78 11.07
CA GLY A 378 30.39 39.20 11.37
C GLY A 378 29.43 39.91 10.41
N ASP A 379 29.38 39.47 9.15
CA ASP A 379 28.52 40.02 8.10
C ASP A 379 27.50 38.99 7.58
N TYR A 380 26.43 39.47 6.94
CA TYR A 380 25.48 38.62 6.22
C TYR A 380 26.12 38.03 4.95
N PRO A 381 25.72 36.83 4.50
CA PRO A 381 26.26 36.24 3.28
C PRO A 381 25.91 37.12 2.07
N ALA A 382 26.82 37.24 1.10
CA ALA A 382 26.59 38.05 -0.09
C ALA A 382 25.55 37.41 -1.01
N ARG A 383 25.51 36.07 -1.04
CA ARG A 383 24.53 35.26 -1.75
C ARG A 383 24.06 34.09 -0.88
N LEU A 384 22.87 33.56 -1.15
CA LEU A 384 22.34 32.42 -0.39
C LEU A 384 23.18 31.15 -0.60
N GLU A 385 23.85 31.04 -1.75
CA GLU A 385 24.77 29.95 -2.07
C GLU A 385 26.04 29.97 -1.21
N ASP A 386 26.35 31.09 -0.56
CA ASP A 386 27.50 31.20 0.36
C ASP A 386 27.21 30.58 1.74
N LEU A 387 25.95 30.21 2.00
CA LEU A 387 25.58 29.50 3.22
C LEU A 387 26.16 28.09 3.19
N PRO A 388 26.90 27.66 4.24
CA PRO A 388 27.53 26.35 4.25
C PRO A 388 26.49 25.23 4.14
N GLU A 389 26.67 24.32 3.18
CA GLU A 389 25.96 23.04 3.13
C GLU A 389 26.35 22.22 4.38
N MET A 390 25.37 21.59 5.05
CA MET A 390 25.69 20.70 6.17
C MET A 390 26.52 19.50 5.69
N GLN A 391 27.38 18.98 6.57
CA GLN A 391 28.06 17.70 6.36
C GLN A 391 27.08 16.63 5.87
N LEU A 392 27.55 15.80 4.93
CA LEU A 392 26.88 14.64 4.37
C LEU A 392 26.13 13.86 5.48
N GLY A 393 24.79 13.81 5.41
CA GLY A 393 23.96 13.07 6.37
C GLY A 393 22.92 13.88 7.15
N SER A 394 22.82 15.20 6.96
CA SER A 394 21.67 15.98 7.47
C SER A 394 20.52 16.00 6.44
N PRO A 395 19.27 15.68 6.84
CA PRO A 395 18.15 15.48 5.91
C PRO A 395 17.55 16.77 5.29
N GLU A 396 18.19 17.94 5.43
CA GLU A 396 17.66 19.23 4.97
C GLU A 396 18.71 19.99 4.14
N GLU A 397 18.94 19.57 2.89
CA GLU A 397 19.59 20.41 1.89
C GLU A 397 18.90 21.78 1.83
N LEU A 398 19.68 22.85 1.72
CA LEU A 398 19.13 24.20 1.66
C LEU A 398 18.35 24.35 0.34
N PRO A 399 17.03 24.63 0.38
CA PRO A 399 16.25 24.73 -0.84
C PRO A 399 16.73 25.96 -1.63
N ARG A 400 17.45 25.71 -2.73
CA ARG A 400 18.01 26.76 -3.62
C ARG A 400 16.93 27.62 -4.28
N LYS A 401 15.72 27.07 -4.38
CA LYS A 401 14.50 27.70 -4.87
C LYS A 401 13.39 27.54 -3.83
N GLU A 402 12.36 28.36 -3.93
CA GLU A 402 11.10 28.16 -3.24
C GLU A 402 10.52 26.78 -3.55
N PRO A 403 9.69 26.20 -2.66
CA PRO A 403 9.04 24.90 -2.88
C PRO A 403 8.30 24.75 -4.23
N ILE A 404 7.90 25.87 -4.83
CA ILE A 404 7.21 25.91 -6.13
C ILE A 404 8.17 26.17 -7.32
N GLY A 405 9.47 26.32 -7.09
CA GLY A 405 10.49 26.50 -8.12
C GLY A 405 10.95 27.95 -8.38
N MET A 406 10.31 28.94 -7.78
CA MET A 406 10.72 30.35 -7.91
C MET A 406 12.03 30.64 -7.14
N PRO A 407 12.90 31.54 -7.59
CA PRO A 407 14.06 31.95 -6.80
C PRO A 407 13.63 32.73 -5.55
N TRP A 408 14.44 32.71 -4.49
CA TRP A 408 14.20 33.52 -3.29
C TRP A 408 14.54 35.01 -3.52
N LYS A 409 13.83 35.94 -2.85
CA LYS A 409 14.25 37.35 -2.75
C LYS A 409 15.17 37.53 -1.56
N TYR A 410 16.44 37.83 -1.79
CA TYR A 410 17.41 38.04 -0.72
C TYR A 410 18.07 39.42 -0.81
N ASP A 411 18.03 40.17 0.30
CA ASP A 411 18.76 41.43 0.49
C ASP A 411 19.98 41.17 1.39
N PRO A 412 21.20 41.14 0.82
CA PRO A 412 22.42 40.87 1.59
C PRO A 412 22.79 41.99 2.55
N LYS A 413 22.34 43.23 2.33
CA LYS A 413 22.64 44.34 3.24
C LYS A 413 21.83 44.25 4.53
N ALA A 414 20.57 43.84 4.41
CA ALA A 414 19.66 43.68 5.54
C ALA A 414 19.60 42.26 6.10
N GLY A 415 20.22 41.28 5.43
CA GLY A 415 20.08 39.85 5.74
C GLY A 415 18.64 39.35 5.61
N LYS A 416 17.80 40.03 4.82
CA LYS A 416 16.36 39.75 4.72
C LYS A 416 16.08 38.83 3.55
N ILE A 417 15.26 37.81 3.79
CA ILE A 417 14.76 36.89 2.77
C ILE A 417 13.23 36.87 2.77
N SER A 418 12.63 36.92 1.58
CA SER A 418 11.19 36.81 1.35
C SER A 418 10.87 35.97 0.11
N SER A 419 9.60 35.54 0.01
CA SER A 419 9.10 34.79 -1.14
C SER A 419 8.60 35.73 -2.26
N TYR A 420 8.82 35.35 -3.51
CA TYR A 420 8.17 35.93 -4.69
C TYR A 420 6.67 35.66 -4.69
N THR A 421 6.26 34.46 -4.27
CA THR A 421 4.90 33.95 -4.42
C THR A 421 4.00 34.26 -3.23
N PHE A 422 4.61 34.34 -2.05
CA PHE A 422 3.96 34.72 -0.80
C PHE A 422 4.71 35.91 -0.17
N PRO A 423 4.59 37.13 -0.73
CA PRO A 423 5.31 38.30 -0.24
C PRO A 423 4.96 38.68 1.21
N GLU A 424 3.87 38.16 1.75
CA GLU A 424 3.39 38.38 3.11
C GLU A 424 4.13 37.57 4.20
N LEU A 425 4.98 36.60 3.83
CA LEU A 425 5.80 35.77 4.75
C LEU A 425 7.21 36.37 4.97
#